data_AF-A0A699Z5E1-F1
#
_entry.id   AF-A0A699Z5E1-F1
#
_cell.length_a   1.000
_cell.length_b   1.000
_cell.length_c   1.000
_cell.angle_alpha   90.00
_cell.angle_beta   90.00
_cell.angle_gamma   90.00
#
_symmetry.space_group_name_H-M   'P 1'
#
loop_
_entity.id
_entity.type
_entity.pdbx_description
1 polymer ?
#
loop_
_entity_poly.entity_id
_entity_poly.type
_entity_poly.pdbx_seq_one_letter_code
_entity_poly.pdbx_strand_id
1 'polypeptide(L)'
;MEPAVTQAVAHWMQVTVLERTPEAGKKILMSGGSRCNVLPLKVDIQADFFSESPPHAVRAVFASWSLVACREWLEDRQSGVGLALSEEEATAKLFPTSNSSKEVCV
;
A
#
# COMPACT_ATOMS: atom_id res chain seq x y z
N MET A 1 23.83 10.32 36.58
CA MET A 1 23.83 9.47 35.38
C MET A 1 22.52 9.74 34.68
N GLU A 2 22.48 10.76 33.82
CA GLU A 2 21.30 11.10 33.02
C GLU A 2 21.15 10.08 31.88
N PRO A 3 19.92 9.61 31.57
CA PRO A 3 19.71 8.79 30.40
C PRO A 3 19.69 9.69 29.15
N ALA A 4 20.57 9.39 28.19
CA ALA A 4 20.56 10.00 26.87
C ALA A 4 19.27 9.60 26.13
N VAL A 5 18.39 10.57 25.90
CA VAL A 5 17.26 10.45 24.98
C VAL A 5 17.83 10.51 23.57
N THR A 6 18.01 9.36 22.91
CA THR A 6 18.35 9.31 21.49
C THR A 6 17.10 9.68 20.69
N GLN A 7 16.88 10.98 20.49
CA GLN A 7 15.86 11.49 19.57
C GLN A 7 16.31 11.16 18.14
N ALA A 8 15.56 10.30 17.46
CA ALA A 8 15.72 10.10 16.03
C ALA A 8 15.37 11.41 15.31
N VAL A 9 16.39 12.10 14.78
CA VAL A 9 16.20 13.29 13.94
C VAL A 9 15.62 12.86 12.60
N ALA A 10 14.35 13.16 12.35
CA ALA A 10 13.77 13.04 11.03
C ALA A 10 14.40 14.11 10.12
N HIS A 11 15.17 13.69 9.14
CA HIS A 11 15.70 14.59 8.13
C HIS A 11 14.65 14.82 7.04
N TRP A 12 14.33 16.08 6.78
CA TRP A 12 13.48 16.47 5.66
C TRP A 12 14.26 16.27 4.37
N MET A 13 13.73 15.43 3.48
CA MET A 13 14.29 15.21 2.15
C MET A 13 13.42 15.94 1.12
N GLN A 14 14.06 16.71 0.23
CA GLN A 14 13.36 17.23 -0.95
C GLN A 14 13.21 16.10 -1.96
N VAL A 15 11.97 15.86 -2.40
CA VAL A 15 11.63 14.78 -3.34
C VAL A 15 10.95 15.39 -4.56
N THR A 16 11.46 15.06 -5.75
CA THR A 16 10.85 15.42 -7.03
C THR A 16 10.27 14.16 -7.67
N VAL A 17 8.97 14.17 -7.95
CA VAL A 17 8.28 13.09 -8.67
C VAL A 17 8.21 13.46 -10.16
N LEU A 18 8.67 12.56 -11.02
CA LEU A 18 8.63 12.73 -12.48
C LEU A 18 7.62 11.75 -13.08
N GLU A 19 6.57 12.27 -13.70
CA GLU A 19 5.56 11.51 -14.44
C GLU A 19 5.54 12.00 -15.89
N ARG A 20 5.52 11.07 -16.84
CA ARG A 20 5.56 11.41 -18.27
C ARG A 20 4.20 11.93 -18.75
N THR A 21 3.12 11.39 -18.20
CA THR A 21 1.75 11.73 -18.60
C THR A 21 1.22 12.92 -17.83
N PRO A 22 0.14 13.59 -18.31
CA PRO A 22 -0.41 14.75 -17.62
C PRO A 22 -1.00 14.47 -16.23
N GLU A 23 -1.36 13.21 -15.96
CA GLU A 23 -2.03 12.78 -14.73
C GLU A 23 -1.33 11.53 -14.20
N ALA A 24 -0.98 11.52 -12.92
CA ALA A 24 -0.43 10.34 -12.25
C ALA A 24 -1.52 9.26 -12.05
N GLY A 25 -1.10 8.03 -11.77
CA GLY A 25 -2.04 7.01 -11.29
C GLY A 25 -3.03 6.46 -12.32
N LYS A 26 -2.88 6.73 -13.63
CA LYS A 26 -3.80 6.19 -14.67
C LYS A 26 -4.00 4.67 -14.61
N LYS A 27 -2.97 3.90 -14.26
CA LYS A 27 -3.11 2.45 -14.07
C LYS A 27 -3.92 2.08 -12.82
N ILE A 28 -3.84 2.88 -11.76
CA ILE A 28 -4.64 2.70 -10.54
C ILE A 28 -6.11 2.97 -10.86
N LEU A 29 -6.41 4.06 -11.58
CA LEU A 29 -7.77 4.42 -12.03
C LEU A 29 -8.46 3.32 -12.85
N MET A 30 -7.70 2.55 -13.62
CA MET A 30 -8.27 1.47 -14.45
C MET A 30 -8.27 0.10 -13.74
N SER A 31 -7.58 -0.03 -12.61
CA SER A 31 -7.44 -1.30 -11.89
C SER A 31 -8.77 -1.76 -11.27
N GLY A 32 -8.95 -3.08 -11.13
CA GLY A 32 -10.15 -3.65 -10.52
C GLY A 32 -11.46 -3.32 -11.23
N GLY A 33 -11.41 -3.05 -12.55
CA GLY A 33 -12.58 -2.60 -13.32
C GLY A 33 -13.08 -1.24 -12.86
N SER A 34 -12.15 -0.27 -12.75
CA SER A 34 -12.34 1.10 -12.23
C SER A 34 -12.77 1.23 -10.77
N ARG A 35 -12.81 0.13 -10.01
CA ARG A 35 -13.05 0.13 -8.55
C ARG A 35 -11.79 0.19 -7.71
N CYS A 36 -10.63 -0.14 -8.30
CA CYS A 36 -9.35 -0.38 -7.63
C CYS A 36 -9.37 -1.59 -6.68
N ASN A 37 -8.78 -2.71 -7.11
CA ASN A 37 -8.47 -3.82 -6.20
C ASN A 37 -7.23 -3.44 -5.39
N VAL A 38 -7.44 -2.89 -4.19
CA VAL A 38 -6.39 -2.23 -3.40
C VAL A 38 -5.47 -3.23 -2.75
N LEU A 39 -6.03 -4.25 -2.08
CA LEU A 39 -5.28 -5.29 -1.39
C LEU A 39 -5.99 -6.66 -1.54
N PRO A 40 -5.24 -7.77 -1.52
CA PRO A 40 -5.83 -9.09 -1.31
C PRO A 40 -6.24 -9.28 0.16
N LEU A 41 -7.22 -10.14 0.44
CA LEU A 41 -7.59 -10.50 1.83
C LEU A 41 -6.51 -11.35 2.51
N LYS A 42 -5.78 -12.14 1.73
CA LYS A 42 -4.73 -13.03 2.21
C LYS A 42 -3.61 -13.10 1.19
N VAL A 43 -2.41 -13.38 1.67
CA VAL A 43 -1.21 -13.53 0.83
C VAL A 43 -0.51 -14.83 1.19
N ASP A 44 -0.22 -15.64 0.17
CA ASP A 44 0.78 -16.69 0.22
C ASP A 44 2.04 -16.20 -0.49
N ILE A 45 3.07 -15.86 0.29
CA ILE A 45 4.32 -15.29 -0.24
C ILE A 45 5.03 -16.25 -1.22
N GLN A 46 4.85 -17.57 -1.07
CA GLN A 46 5.49 -18.55 -1.94
C GLN A 46 4.72 -18.80 -3.24
N ALA A 47 3.40 -18.66 -3.22
CA ALA A 47 2.55 -18.98 -4.38
C ALA A 47 2.10 -17.74 -5.18
N ASP A 48 1.95 -16.59 -4.54
CA ASP A 48 1.33 -15.41 -5.17
C ASP A 48 2.33 -14.52 -5.93
N PHE A 49 3.63 -14.67 -5.65
CA PHE A 49 4.69 -13.81 -6.21
C PHE A 49 5.69 -14.59 -7.05
N PHE A 50 5.86 -14.16 -8.29
CA PHE A 50 6.83 -14.72 -9.24
C PHE A 50 7.91 -13.68 -9.53
N SER A 51 9.16 -14.03 -9.25
CA SER A 51 10.31 -13.12 -9.42
C SER A 51 11.55 -13.91 -9.80
N GLU A 52 12.45 -13.27 -10.57
CA GLU A 52 13.82 -13.75 -10.81
C GLU A 52 14.73 -13.53 -9.60
N SER A 53 14.32 -12.68 -8.65
CA SER A 53 15.04 -12.47 -7.40
C SER A 53 14.92 -13.67 -6.46
N PRO A 54 15.89 -13.88 -5.55
CA PRO A 54 15.80 -14.94 -4.57
C PRO A 54 14.53 -14.83 -3.70
N PRO A 55 13.85 -15.94 -3.35
CA PRO A 55 12.60 -15.91 -2.58
C PRO A 55 12.68 -15.20 -1.22
N HIS A 56 13.87 -15.10 -0.62
CA HIS A 56 14.06 -14.38 0.64
C HIS A 56 13.92 -12.86 0.51
N ALA A 57 14.11 -12.30 -0.69
CA ALA A 57 13.96 -10.86 -0.92
C ALA A 57 12.50 -10.44 -0.75
N VAL A 58 11.55 -11.20 -1.31
CA VAL A 58 10.11 -10.95 -1.12
C VAL A 58 9.73 -11.09 0.36
N ARG A 59 10.26 -12.12 1.05
CA ARG A 59 10.04 -12.28 2.49
C ARG A 59 10.57 -11.10 3.30
N ALA A 60 11.72 -10.54 2.94
CA ALA A 60 12.28 -9.38 3.61
C ALA A 60 11.38 -8.14 3.46
N VAL A 61 10.80 -7.92 2.27
CA VAL A 61 9.81 -6.84 2.06
C VAL A 61 8.62 -7.03 3.00
N PHE A 62 7.99 -8.21 3.01
CA PHE A 62 6.84 -8.47 3.89
C PHE A 62 7.17 -8.50 5.39
N ALA A 63 8.42 -8.77 5.76
CA ALA A 63 8.89 -8.65 7.14
C ALA A 63 9.04 -7.18 7.57
N SER A 64 9.41 -6.29 6.64
CA SER A 64 9.49 -4.85 6.91
C SER A 64 8.12 -4.17 6.90
N TRP A 65 7.22 -4.61 6.02
CA TRP A 65 5.88 -4.07 5.88
C TRP A 65 4.89 -5.17 5.49
N SER A 66 4.12 -5.63 6.46
CA SER A 66 3.18 -6.74 6.29
C SER A 66 1.88 -6.32 5.60
N LEU A 67 1.10 -7.28 5.12
CA LEU A 67 -0.24 -7.02 4.57
C LEU A 67 -1.14 -6.29 5.59
N VAL A 68 -1.06 -6.70 6.86
CA VAL A 68 -1.82 -6.08 7.96
C VAL A 68 -1.40 -4.64 8.16
N ALA A 69 -0.09 -4.38 8.26
CA ALA A 69 0.43 -3.02 8.43
C ALA A 69 0.10 -2.11 7.24
N CYS A 70 0.09 -2.66 6.02
CA CYS A 70 -0.32 -1.92 4.83
C CYS A 70 -1.82 -1.55 4.88
N ARG A 71 -2.68 -2.49 5.25
CA ARG A 71 -4.12 -2.23 5.44
C ARG A 71 -4.35 -1.18 6.52
N GLU A 72 -3.72 -1.33 7.68
CA GLU A 72 -3.84 -0.37 8.78
C GLU A 72 -3.42 1.04 8.36
N TRP A 73 -2.31 1.17 7.62
CA TRP A 73 -1.85 2.46 7.09
C TRP A 73 -2.80 3.06 6.04
N LEU A 74 -3.43 2.22 5.21
CA LEU A 74 -4.43 2.70 4.26
C LEU A 74 -5.69 3.22 4.97
N GLU A 75 -6.16 2.51 6.00
CA GLU A 75 -7.40 2.85 6.73
C GLU A 75 -7.21 3.98 7.77
N ASP A 76 -6.00 4.18 8.29
CA ASP A 76 -5.67 5.22 9.27
C ASP A 76 -5.87 6.63 8.70
N ARG A 77 -6.77 7.42 9.32
CA ARG A 77 -7.12 8.78 8.91
C ARG A 77 -6.22 9.86 9.52
N GLN A 78 -5.47 9.52 10.56
CA GLN A 78 -4.65 10.45 11.33
C GLN A 78 -3.22 10.49 10.80
N SER A 79 -2.64 9.32 10.55
CA SER A 79 -1.24 9.21 10.10
C SER A 79 -1.07 8.48 8.75
N GLY A 80 -2.15 7.92 8.23
CA GLY A 80 -2.20 7.15 6.99
C GLY A 80 -2.90 7.87 5.84
N VAL A 81 -3.46 7.08 4.93
CA VAL A 81 -4.21 7.58 3.75
C VAL A 81 -5.66 7.94 4.09
N GLY A 82 -6.25 7.27 5.07
CA GLY A 82 -7.65 7.44 5.47
C GLY A 82 -8.67 6.86 4.50
N LEU A 83 -8.26 5.89 3.68
CA LEU A 83 -9.08 5.20 2.71
C LEU A 83 -9.90 4.09 3.38
N ALA A 84 -11.23 4.20 3.34
CA ALA A 84 -12.10 3.16 3.87
C ALA A 84 -12.20 1.99 2.89
N LEU A 85 -11.91 0.77 3.36
CA LEU A 85 -11.93 -0.45 2.56
C LEU A 85 -13.09 -1.37 2.94
N SER A 86 -13.64 -2.07 1.95
CA SER A 86 -14.62 -3.13 2.11
C SER A 86 -14.09 -4.44 1.54
N GLU A 87 -14.33 -5.53 2.25
CA GLU A 87 -13.95 -6.88 1.85
C GLU A 87 -14.97 -7.47 0.87
N GLU A 88 -14.49 -8.06 -0.21
CA GLU A 88 -15.26 -8.84 -1.17
C GLU A 88 -14.85 -10.30 -1.05
N GLU A 89 -15.54 -11.05 -0.17
CA GLU A 89 -15.21 -12.46 0.13
C GLU A 89 -15.20 -13.34 -1.12
N ALA A 90 -16.14 -13.10 -2.04
CA ALA A 90 -16.29 -13.88 -3.27
C ALA A 90 -15.01 -13.88 -4.14
N THR A 91 -14.21 -12.81 -4.08
CA THR A 91 -12.96 -12.69 -4.85
C THR A 91 -11.71 -12.61 -3.98
N ALA A 92 -11.89 -12.68 -2.66
CA ALA A 92 -10.86 -12.52 -1.65
C ALA A 92 -10.04 -11.22 -1.79
N LYS A 93 -10.72 -10.08 -2.02
CA LYS A 93 -10.12 -8.78 -2.30
C LYS A 93 -10.69 -7.66 -1.42
N LEU A 94 -9.95 -6.58 -1.29
CA LEU A 94 -10.40 -5.32 -0.69
C LEU A 94 -10.50 -4.24 -1.76
N PHE A 95 -11.62 -3.53 -1.74
CA PHE A 95 -11.91 -2.38 -2.59
C PHE A 95 -12.21 -1.16 -1.71
N PRO A 96 -12.08 0.09 -2.22
CA PRO A 96 -12.64 1.25 -1.58
C PRO A 96 -14.13 1.06 -1.33
N THR A 97 -14.63 1.53 -0.19
CA THR A 97 -16.06 1.43 0.15
C THR A 97 -16.97 2.12 -0.89
N SER A 98 -16.47 3.15 -1.58
CA SER A 98 -17.18 3.80 -2.69
C SER A 98 -17.30 2.95 -3.95
N ASN A 99 -16.58 1.83 -4.04
CA ASN A 99 -16.39 1.04 -5.26
C ASN A 99 -15.87 1.88 -6.44
N SER A 100 -15.09 2.93 -6.18
CA SER A 100 -14.54 3.82 -7.20
C SER A 100 -13.06 4.07 -6.97
N SER A 101 -12.25 3.78 -7.99
CA SER A 101 -10.82 4.10 -8.02
C SER A 101 -10.50 5.59 -7.90
N LYS A 102 -11.47 6.47 -8.19
CA LYS A 102 -11.34 7.93 -8.04
C LYS A 102 -11.14 8.37 -6.59
N GLU A 103 -11.52 7.53 -5.63
CA GLU A 103 -11.24 7.78 -4.21
C GLU A 103 -9.75 7.54 -3.88
N VAL A 104 -9.07 6.71 -4.67
CA VAL A 104 -7.66 6.33 -4.46
C VAL A 104 -6.70 7.25 -5.21
N CYS A 105 -7.06 7.63 -6.44
CA CYS A 105 -6.28 8.53 -7.29
C CYS A 105 -7.23 9.46 -8.03
N VAL A 106 -6.87 10.73 -8.15
CA VAL A 106 -7.65 11.76 -8.85
C VAL A 106 -6.97 12.19 -10.14
#